data_AF-A0A2N1D5D9-F1
#
_entry.id   AF-A0A2N1D5D9-F1
#
_cell.length_a   1.000
_cell.length_b   1.000
_cell.length_c   1.000
_cell.angle_alpha   90.00
_cell.angle_beta   90.00
_cell.angle_gamma   90.00
#
_symmetry.space_group_name_H-M   'P 1'
#
loop_
_entity.id
_entity.type
_entity.pdbx_description
1 polymer ?
#
loop_
_entity_poly.entity_id
_entity_poly.type
_entity_poly.pdbx_seq_one_letter_code
_entity_poly.pdbx_strand_id
1 'polypeptide(L)' 'MAKSTSITLGEHFDHFINQQLTSGRYGSTSEVIRASLITLEDQETK' A
#
# COMPACT_ATOMS: atom_id res chain seq x y z
N MET A 1 18.67 -2.32 -2.27
CA MET A 1 18.45 -2.41 -0.80
C MET A 1 17.02 -1.99 -0.52
N ALA A 2 16.24 -2.78 0.23
CA ALA A 2 14.92 -2.35 0.66
C ALA A 2 15.08 -1.21 1.67
N LYS A 3 14.50 -0.04 1.37
CA LYS A 3 14.51 1.12 2.28
C LYS A 3 13.21 1.11 3.07
N SER A 4 13.31 0.94 4.40
CA SER A 4 12.16 1.11 5.28
C SER A 4 11.89 2.61 5.44
N THR A 5 10.74 3.05 4.97
CA THR A 5 10.29 4.45 5.09
C THR A 5 9.08 4.49 6.01
N SER A 6 9.16 5.32 7.06
CA SER A 6 7.99 5.63 7.89
C SER A 6 7.15 6.69 7.20
N ILE A 7 5.85 6.45 7.06
CA ILE A 7 4.91 7.35 6.37
C ILE A 7 3.70 7.53 7.28
N THR A 8 3.28 8.77 7.48
CA THR A 8 2.04 9.07 8.18
C THR A 8 0.89 9.07 7.17
N LEU A 9 -0.12 8.23 7.43
CA LEU A 9 -1.33 8.14 6.62
C LEU A 9 -2.51 8.75 7.39
N GLY A 10 -3.39 9.44 6.67
CA GLY A 10 -4.65 9.92 7.26
C GLY A 10 -5.66 8.79 7.45
N GLU A 11 -6.71 9.04 8.24
CA GLU A 11 -7.74 8.05 8.60
C GLU A 11 -8.36 7.33 7.39
N HIS A 12 -8.56 8.04 6.28
CA HIS A 12 -9.10 7.45 5.05
C HIS A 12 -8.24 6.28 4.54
N PHE A 13 -6.92 6.46 4.49
CA PHE A 13 -6.00 5.43 3.99
C PHE A 13 -5.77 4.33 5.03
N ASP A 14 -5.82 4.67 6.32
CA ASP A 14 -5.73 3.68 7.38
C ASP A 14 -6.92 2.70 7.32
N HIS A 15 -8.14 3.21 7.14
CA HIS A 15 -9.32 2.38 6.97
C HIS A 15 -9.24 1.52 5.70
N PHE A 16 -8.79 2.10 4.58
CA PHE A 16 -8.59 1.35 3.34
C PHE A 16 -7.60 0.20 3.51
N ILE A 17 -6.43 0.45 4.12
CA ILE A 17 -5.41 -0.58 4.37
C ILE A 17 -5.98 -1.66 5.27
N ASN A 18 -6.65 -1.29 6.37
CA ASN A 18 -7.26 -2.25 7.28
C ASN A 18 -8.30 -3.15 6.59
N GLN A 19 -9.12 -2.59 5.69
CA GLN A 19 -10.03 -3.40 4.86
C GLN A 19 -9.27 -4.38 3.96
N GLN A 20 -8.19 -3.92 3.30
CA GLN A 20 -7.39 -4.78 2.44
C GLN A 20 -6.71 -5.92 3.22
N LEU A 21 -6.24 -5.67 4.45
CA LEU A 21 -5.67 -6.69 5.33
C LEU A 21 -6.75 -7.66 5.84
N THR A 22 -7.89 -7.14 6.29
CA THR A 22 -9.01 -7.95 6.82
C THR A 22 -9.61 -8.84 5.74
N SER A 23 -9.61 -8.39 4.48
CA SER A 23 -10.05 -9.20 3.33
C SER A 23 -9.15 -10.41 3.03
N GLY A 24 -7.96 -10.47 3.64
CA GLY A 24 -6.95 -11.50 3.38
C GLY A 24 -6.21 -11.33 2.05
N ARG A 25 -6.46 -10.25 1.31
CA ARG A 25 -5.80 -9.97 0.03
C ARG A 25 -4.31 -9.65 0.18
N TYR A 26 -3.93 -9.05 1.31
CA TYR A 26 -2.54 -8.70 1.62
C TYR A 26 -2.19 -9.10 3.05
N GLY A 27 -0.94 -9.53 3.27
CA GLY A 27 -0.47 -9.96 4.58
C GLY A 27 0.10 -8.82 5.45
N SER A 28 0.36 -7.64 4.87
CA SER A 28 0.88 -6.49 5.60
C SER A 28 0.63 -5.16 4.90
N THR A 29 0.64 -4.07 5.66
CA THR A 29 0.56 -2.71 5.13
C THR A 29 1.63 -2.43 4.08
N SER A 30 2.85 -2.91 4.29
CA SER A 30 3.95 -2.76 3.33
C SER A 30 3.70 -3.46 2.00
N GLU A 31 2.90 -4.52 1.99
CA GLU A 31 2.49 -5.21 0.78
C GLU A 31 1.41 -4.44 0.01
N VAL A 32 0.43 -3.89 0.74
CA VAL A 32 -0.60 -2.99 0.18
C VAL A 32 0.07 -1.79 -0.50
N ILE A 33 0.96 -1.10 0.22
CA ILE A 33 1.64 0.09 -0.30
C ILE A 33 2.50 -0.24 -1.54
N ARG A 34 3.22 -1.38 -1.53
CA ARG A 34 4.00 -1.81 -2.70
C ARG A 34 3.10 -2.06 -3.92
N ALA A 35 1.98 -2.77 -3.74
CA ALA A 35 1.06 -3.02 -4.83
C ALA A 35 0.46 -1.73 -5.41
N SER A 36 0.15 -0.76 -4.55
CA SER A 36 -0.30 0.58 -4.98
C SER A 36 0.77 1.32 -5.79
N LEU A 37 2.03 1.31 -5.35
CA LEU A 37 3.13 1.96 -6.06
C LEU A 37 3.44 1.31 -7.41
N ILE A 38 3.40 -0.02 -7.50
CA ILE A 38 3.58 -0.74 -8.79
C ILE A 38 2.46 -0.35 -9.76
N THR A 39 1.22 -0.26 -9.28
CA THR A 39 0.08 0.14 -10.12
C THR A 39 0.22 1.58 -10.61
N LEU A 40 0.71 2.49 -9.74
CA LEU A 40 0.97 3.88 -10.11
C LEU A 40 2.10 3.98 -11.16
N GLU A 41 3.19 3.23 -10.98
CA GLU A 41 4.29 3.17 -11.94
C GLU A 41 3.83 2.68 -13.32
N ASP A 42 2.99 1.64 -13.38
CA ASP A 42 2.42 1.15 -14.65
C ASP A 42 1.54 2.20 -15.35
N GLN A 43 0.78 2.99 -14.57
CA GLN A 43 -0.06 4.07 -15.09
C GLN A 43 0.77 5.23 -15.66
N GLU A 44 1.88 5.58 -15.01
CA GLU A 44 2.76 6.67 -15.45
C GLU A 44 3.71 6.27 -16.60
N THR A 45 3.98 4.97 -16.76
CA THR A 45 4.88 4.44 -17.81
C THR A 45 4.17 4.17 -19.14
N LYS A 46 2.84 4.29 -19.18
CA LYS A 46 2.01 4.18 -20.38
C LYS A 46 1.75 5.53 -21.04
#